data_AF-A0A9P7EI96-F1
#
_entry.id   AF-A0A9P7EI96-F1
#
_cell.length_a   1.000
_cell.length_b   1.000
_cell.length_c   1.000
_cell.angle_alpha   90.00
_cell.angle_beta   90.00
_cell.angle_gamma   90.00
#
_symmetry.space_group_name_H-M   'P 1'
#
loop_
_entity.id
_entity.type
_entity.pdbx_description
1 polymer ?
#
loop_
_entity_poly.entity_id
_entity_poly.type
_entity_poly.pdbx_seq_one_letter_code
_entity_poly.pdbx_strand_id
1 'polypeptide(L)'
;MALPEAFSTDETRTSDQSILAEDRILPGALHNTSFITRVLCLFALGRPDLEAHWGSLQSEEAFQNVRERLCSILTNTVTAKAGLLLATSGVFVTTVSPAPYFDYTSPTPYLLLFISLMMAMIAMLTSGLGMMRWLHADRQCTQEQIKSGGYSLLSYLLSMVMPMFFVGLSLNCFIFAMLIAGFYSQDTVCRTLTAAWLVAYVVSVGLMSIEFMWKLAKCLKSP
;
A
#
# COMPACT_ATOMS: atom_id res chain seq x y z
N MET A 1 -66.01 -42.22 -6.94
CA MET A 1 -65.01 -42.75 -5.98
C MET A 1 -63.65 -42.62 -6.63
N ALA A 2 -62.95 -41.51 -6.37
CA ALA A 2 -61.52 -41.29 -6.58
C ALA A 2 -61.19 -39.96 -5.87
N LEU A 3 -60.19 -40.01 -4.99
CA LEU A 3 -59.81 -38.98 -4.02
C LEU A 3 -58.95 -37.86 -4.65
N PRO A 4 -58.94 -36.64 -4.08
CA PRO A 4 -57.96 -35.60 -4.41
C PRO A 4 -56.69 -35.78 -3.57
N GLU A 5 -55.53 -35.82 -4.23
CA GLU A 5 -54.21 -35.77 -3.59
C GLU A 5 -53.87 -34.34 -3.16
N ALA A 6 -53.59 -34.18 -1.87
CA ALA A 6 -53.10 -32.95 -1.27
C ALA A 6 -51.58 -32.84 -1.49
N PHE A 7 -51.16 -31.82 -2.23
CA PHE A 7 -49.75 -31.54 -2.50
C PHE A 7 -49.17 -30.65 -1.38
N SER A 8 -48.17 -31.21 -0.69
CA SER A 8 -47.48 -30.66 0.49
C SER A 8 -46.83 -29.30 0.21
N THR A 9 -47.12 -28.33 1.08
CA THR A 9 -46.54 -26.98 1.09
C THR A 9 -45.82 -26.79 2.42
N ASP A 10 -44.60 -27.31 2.58
CA ASP A 10 -43.89 -27.13 3.87
C ASP A 10 -42.35 -27.16 3.80
N GLU A 11 -41.76 -26.84 2.65
CA GLU A 11 -40.29 -26.88 2.45
C GLU A 11 -39.70 -25.54 2.00
N THR A 12 -40.16 -24.43 2.57
CA THR A 12 -39.61 -23.08 2.27
C THR A 12 -39.19 -22.27 3.49
N ARG A 13 -39.31 -22.81 4.72
CA ARG A 13 -39.11 -22.02 5.95
C ARG A 13 -37.73 -22.17 6.62
N THR A 14 -36.90 -23.11 6.19
CA THR A 14 -35.59 -23.39 6.82
C THR A 14 -34.39 -22.75 6.13
N SER A 15 -34.53 -22.25 4.90
CA SER A 15 -33.42 -21.60 4.18
C SER A 15 -33.18 -20.14 4.63
N ASP A 16 -34.23 -19.43 5.07
CA ASP A 16 -34.08 -18.03 5.48
C ASP A 16 -33.39 -17.85 6.85
N GLN A 17 -33.43 -18.87 7.73
CA GLN A 17 -32.77 -18.79 9.04
C GLN A 17 -31.27 -19.12 9.00
N SER A 18 -30.80 -19.91 8.03
CA SER A 18 -29.35 -20.14 7.88
C SER A 18 -28.65 -18.90 7.30
N ILE A 19 -29.29 -18.20 6.37
CA ILE A 19 -28.77 -16.95 5.78
C ILE A 19 -28.67 -15.83 6.83
N LEU A 20 -29.61 -15.77 7.78
CA LEU A 20 -29.61 -14.76 8.86
C LEU A 20 -28.66 -15.09 10.03
N ALA A 21 -28.23 -16.35 10.15
CA ALA A 21 -27.25 -16.79 11.16
C ALA A 21 -25.81 -16.69 10.67
N GLU A 22 -25.57 -16.79 9.35
CA GLU A 22 -24.23 -16.70 8.75
C GLU A 22 -23.70 -15.26 8.69
N ASP A 23 -24.59 -14.26 8.67
CA ASP A 23 -24.25 -12.83 8.64
C ASP A 23 -23.69 -12.30 9.98
N ARG A 24 -23.76 -13.09 11.06
CA ARG A 24 -23.22 -12.71 12.39
C ARG A 24 -21.87 -13.33 12.72
N ILE A 25 -21.31 -14.17 11.85
CA ILE A 25 -19.94 -14.66 12.01
C ILE A 25 -19.01 -13.67 11.30
N LEU A 26 -19.13 -12.38 11.65
CA LEU A 26 -17.97 -11.51 11.57
C LEU A 26 -16.94 -12.16 12.50
N PRO A 27 -15.85 -12.75 11.98
CA PRO A 27 -15.08 -13.72 12.74
C PRO A 27 -14.53 -13.01 13.97
N GLY A 28 -14.90 -13.45 15.18
CA GLY A 28 -14.33 -12.93 16.44
C GLY A 28 -12.79 -12.97 16.48
N ALA A 29 -12.17 -13.71 15.55
CA ALA A 29 -10.75 -13.67 15.25
C ALA A 29 -10.25 -12.29 14.78
N LEU A 30 -11.07 -11.47 14.10
CA LEU A 30 -10.72 -10.12 13.63
C LEU A 30 -10.66 -9.11 14.78
N HIS A 31 -11.47 -9.25 15.82
CA HIS A 31 -11.41 -8.38 17.00
C HIS A 31 -10.06 -8.52 17.74
N ASN A 32 -9.43 -9.70 17.64
CA ASN A 32 -8.09 -9.95 18.15
C ASN A 32 -6.98 -9.78 17.10
N THR A 33 -7.30 -9.30 15.88
CA THR A 33 -6.25 -9.04 14.88
C THR A 33 -5.42 -7.84 15.28
N SER A 34 -4.27 -8.19 15.86
CA SER A 34 -2.97 -7.54 15.82
C SER A 34 -2.96 -6.12 15.25
N PHE A 35 -2.49 -5.17 16.07
CA PHE A 35 -2.06 -3.82 15.72
C PHE A 35 -1.50 -3.65 14.29
N ILE A 36 -0.80 -4.66 13.77
CA ILE A 36 -0.30 -4.76 12.39
C ILE A 36 -1.39 -4.53 11.34
N THR A 37 -2.57 -5.15 11.46
CA THR A 37 -3.65 -4.99 10.49
C THR A 37 -4.17 -3.54 10.47
N ARG A 38 -4.32 -2.92 11.64
CA ARG A 38 -4.73 -1.50 11.75
C ARG A 38 -3.71 -0.56 11.11
N VAL A 39 -2.42 -0.83 11.32
CA VAL A 39 -1.33 -0.07 10.71
C VAL A 39 -1.33 -0.26 9.19
N LEU A 40 -1.48 -1.49 8.70
CA LEU A 40 -1.56 -1.78 7.26
C LEU A 40 -2.78 -1.12 6.60
N CYS A 41 -3.94 -1.15 7.24
CA CYS A 41 -5.13 -0.43 6.77
C CYS A 41 -4.91 1.08 6.72
N LEU A 42 -4.26 1.64 7.75
CA LEU A 42 -3.91 3.07 7.76
C LEU A 42 -2.98 3.43 6.60
N PHE A 43 -2.01 2.58 6.28
CA PHE A 43 -1.13 2.78 5.12
C PHE A 43 -1.86 2.60 3.78
N ALA A 44 -2.69 1.57 3.65
CA ALA A 44 -3.38 1.25 2.40
C ALA A 44 -4.51 2.24 2.06
N LEU A 45 -5.28 2.65 3.07
CA LEU A 45 -6.54 3.37 2.89
C LEU A 45 -6.52 4.79 3.46
N GLY A 46 -5.47 5.15 4.22
CA GLY A 46 -5.41 6.42 4.95
C GLY A 46 -6.45 6.51 6.09
N ARG A 47 -7.17 5.43 6.37
CA ARG A 47 -8.18 5.32 7.41
C ARG A 47 -7.88 4.11 8.28
N PRO A 48 -7.95 4.25 9.61
CA PRO A 48 -7.71 3.17 10.55
C PRO A 48 -8.90 2.25 10.74
N ASP A 49 -10.09 2.71 10.35
CA ASP A 49 -11.36 2.03 10.62
C ASP A 49 -11.60 0.97 9.55
N LEU A 50 -11.25 -0.27 9.91
CA LEU A 50 -11.45 -1.45 9.08
C LEU A 50 -12.93 -1.84 9.04
N GLU A 51 -13.73 -1.52 10.06
CA GLU A 51 -15.14 -1.93 10.12
C GLU A 51 -15.99 -1.15 9.14
N ALA A 52 -15.83 0.18 9.10
CA ALA A 52 -16.48 1.00 8.09
C ALA A 52 -16.05 0.60 6.67
N HIS A 53 -14.79 0.20 6.50
CA HIS A 53 -14.30 -0.31 5.23
C HIS A 53 -14.91 -1.67 4.88
N TRP A 54 -15.00 -2.58 5.84
CA TRP A 54 -15.56 -3.91 5.66
C TRP A 54 -17.05 -3.89 5.35
N GLY A 55 -17.81 -3.00 6.01
CA GLY A 55 -19.21 -2.75 5.66
C GLY A 55 -19.35 -2.24 4.22
N SER A 56 -18.42 -1.40 3.76
CA SER A 56 -18.39 -0.96 2.36
C SER A 56 -18.01 -2.08 1.38
N LEU A 57 -17.21 -3.06 1.80
CA LEU A 57 -16.86 -4.24 1.00
C LEU A 57 -18.04 -5.21 0.78
N GLN A 58 -19.07 -5.14 1.62
CA GLN A 58 -20.29 -5.95 1.42
C GLN A 58 -21.18 -5.41 0.30
N SER A 59 -21.18 -4.09 0.08
CA SER A 59 -21.88 -3.48 -1.05
C SER A 59 -21.00 -3.55 -2.29
N GLU A 60 -21.56 -4.11 -3.34
CA GLU A 60 -20.85 -4.28 -4.61
C GLU A 60 -20.39 -2.94 -5.20
N GLU A 61 -21.26 -1.94 -5.23
CA GLU A 61 -20.93 -0.62 -5.77
C GLU A 61 -19.80 0.05 -4.98
N ALA A 62 -19.81 -0.10 -3.65
CA ALA A 62 -18.79 0.47 -2.80
C ALA A 62 -17.44 -0.26 -2.93
N PHE A 63 -17.47 -1.59 -3.10
CA PHE A 63 -16.27 -2.37 -3.42
C PHE A 63 -15.64 -1.93 -4.75
N GLN A 64 -16.45 -1.75 -5.80
CA GLN A 64 -15.96 -1.27 -7.10
C GLN A 64 -15.33 0.12 -6.98
N ASN A 65 -15.95 1.03 -6.25
CA ASN A 65 -15.43 2.39 -6.06
C ASN A 65 -14.09 2.38 -5.29
N VAL A 66 -13.99 1.61 -4.20
CA VAL A 66 -12.72 1.41 -3.47
C VAL A 66 -11.66 0.85 -4.41
N ARG A 67 -12.01 -0.19 -5.18
CA ARG A 67 -11.09 -0.84 -6.11
C ARG A 67 -10.57 0.14 -7.15
N GLU A 68 -11.45 0.88 -7.80
CA GLU A 68 -11.07 1.88 -8.81
C GLU A 68 -10.17 2.96 -8.21
N ARG A 69 -10.48 3.42 -7.00
CA ARG A 69 -9.65 4.39 -6.29
C ARG A 69 -8.26 3.82 -5.97
N LEU A 70 -8.19 2.58 -5.48
CA LEU A 70 -6.91 1.92 -5.18
C LEU A 70 -6.10 1.68 -6.44
N CYS A 71 -6.72 1.17 -7.52
CA CYS A 71 -6.07 1.02 -8.81
C CYS A 71 -5.56 2.37 -9.34
N SER A 72 -6.37 3.43 -9.26
CA SER A 72 -5.96 4.78 -9.64
C SER A 72 -4.76 5.27 -8.83
N ILE A 73 -4.76 5.08 -7.51
CA ILE A 73 -3.63 5.44 -6.65
C ILE A 73 -2.38 4.63 -7.03
N LEU A 74 -2.52 3.31 -7.20
CA LEU A 74 -1.41 2.42 -7.52
C LEU A 74 -0.80 2.76 -8.89
N THR A 75 -1.63 2.88 -9.93
CA THR A 75 -1.18 3.20 -11.28
C THR A 75 -0.61 4.61 -11.37
N ASN A 76 -1.33 5.62 -10.87
CA ASN A 76 -0.90 7.01 -11.03
C ASN A 76 0.24 7.40 -10.09
N THR A 77 0.30 6.80 -8.90
CA THR A 77 1.28 7.20 -7.87
C THR A 77 2.45 6.24 -7.83
N VAL A 78 2.21 4.93 -7.72
CA VAL A 78 3.31 3.95 -7.57
C VAL A 78 4.02 3.78 -8.91
N THR A 79 3.31 3.43 -9.99
CA THR A 79 3.96 3.19 -11.28
C THR A 79 4.66 4.45 -11.82
N ALA A 80 4.01 5.61 -11.76
CA ALA A 80 4.61 6.84 -12.25
C ALA A 80 5.85 7.25 -11.42
N LYS A 81 5.76 7.24 -10.08
CA LYS A 81 6.90 7.61 -9.22
C LYS A 81 8.02 6.58 -9.26
N ALA A 82 7.69 5.30 -9.24
CA ALA A 82 8.68 4.22 -9.37
C ALA A 82 9.37 4.28 -10.73
N GLY A 83 8.63 4.50 -11.82
CA GLY A 83 9.20 4.68 -13.16
C GLY A 83 10.12 5.90 -13.25
N LEU A 84 9.72 7.03 -12.67
CA LEU A 84 10.57 8.22 -12.61
C LEU A 84 11.84 7.98 -11.77
N LEU A 85 11.71 7.37 -10.60
CA LEU A 85 12.85 7.01 -9.74
C LEU A 85 13.77 6.02 -10.44
N LEU A 86 13.22 5.04 -11.14
CA LEU A 86 13.97 4.07 -11.90
C LEU A 86 14.77 4.74 -13.03
N ALA A 87 14.12 5.58 -13.82
CA ALA A 87 14.78 6.29 -14.92
C ALA A 87 15.88 7.21 -14.40
N THR A 88 15.59 8.01 -13.38
CA THR A 88 16.55 8.97 -12.81
C THR A 88 17.73 8.25 -12.15
N SER A 89 17.49 7.29 -11.25
CA SER A 89 18.56 6.49 -10.66
C SER A 89 19.36 5.71 -11.72
N GLY A 90 18.70 5.20 -12.76
CA GLY A 90 19.36 4.53 -13.88
C GLY A 90 20.32 5.46 -14.62
N VAL A 91 19.92 6.71 -14.87
CA VAL A 91 20.81 7.72 -15.46
C VAL A 91 22.02 7.96 -14.55
N PHE A 92 21.83 8.20 -13.26
CA PHE A 92 22.95 8.44 -12.34
C PHE A 92 23.87 7.22 -12.16
N VAL A 93 23.34 6.00 -12.25
CA VAL A 93 24.15 4.77 -12.17
C VAL A 93 24.96 4.52 -13.44
N THR A 94 24.47 4.97 -14.60
CA THR A 94 25.09 4.69 -15.91
C THR A 94 25.94 5.84 -16.45
N THR A 95 25.84 7.03 -15.88
CA THR A 95 26.56 8.21 -16.33
C THR A 95 27.68 8.59 -15.36
N VAL A 96 28.73 9.21 -15.90
CA VAL A 96 29.81 9.80 -15.10
C VAL A 96 29.39 11.21 -14.71
N SER A 97 29.81 11.67 -13.53
CA SER A 97 29.48 13.03 -13.10
C SER A 97 29.98 14.07 -14.10
N PRO A 98 29.08 14.91 -14.66
CA PRO A 98 29.48 15.96 -15.59
C PRO A 98 30.16 17.13 -14.87
N ALA A 99 30.00 17.23 -13.54
CA ALA A 99 30.49 18.33 -12.73
C ALA A 99 31.55 17.84 -11.73
N PRO A 100 32.79 18.38 -11.78
CA PRO A 100 33.86 17.93 -10.89
C PRO A 100 33.59 18.25 -9.41
N TYR A 101 32.71 19.22 -9.14
CA TYR A 101 32.32 19.60 -7.80
C TYR A 101 31.21 18.73 -7.21
N PHE A 102 30.52 17.88 -7.98
CA PHE A 102 29.43 17.04 -7.48
C PHE A 102 29.66 15.58 -7.83
N ASP A 103 30.45 14.88 -7.03
CA ASP A 103 30.84 13.50 -7.30
C ASP A 103 29.86 12.47 -6.69
N TYR A 104 28.80 12.18 -7.43
CA TYR A 104 27.88 11.07 -7.12
C TYR A 104 28.43 9.69 -7.52
N THR A 105 29.60 9.62 -8.17
CA THR A 105 30.24 8.35 -8.57
C THR A 105 31.10 7.77 -7.45
N SER A 106 31.28 8.51 -6.36
CA SER A 106 31.90 7.99 -5.14
C SER A 106 31.15 6.75 -4.61
N PRO A 107 31.85 5.79 -3.95
CA PRO A 107 31.28 4.48 -3.65
C PRO A 107 29.98 4.51 -2.84
N THR A 108 29.85 5.45 -1.89
CA THR A 108 28.69 5.53 -0.99
C THR A 108 27.43 6.05 -1.69
N PRO A 109 27.41 7.23 -2.34
CA PRO A 109 26.28 7.65 -3.17
C PRO A 109 25.94 6.64 -4.27
N TYR A 110 26.94 6.06 -4.92
CA TYR A 110 26.72 5.08 -5.99
C TYR A 110 25.97 3.84 -5.49
N LEU A 111 26.38 3.27 -4.34
CA LEU A 111 25.70 2.14 -3.72
C LEU A 111 24.24 2.47 -3.37
N LEU A 112 23.98 3.66 -2.81
CA LEU A 112 22.63 4.10 -2.46
C LEU A 112 21.74 4.32 -3.70
N LEU A 113 22.30 4.88 -4.79
CA LEU A 113 21.61 4.99 -6.08
C LEU A 113 21.28 3.63 -6.66
N PHE A 114 22.19 2.66 -6.55
CA PHE A 114 21.96 1.29 -6.99
C PHE A 114 20.87 0.60 -6.16
N ILE A 115 20.90 0.73 -4.83
CA ILE A 115 19.83 0.23 -3.95
C ILE A 115 18.50 0.90 -4.32
N SER A 116 18.49 2.21 -4.53
CA SER A 116 17.30 2.95 -4.97
C SER A 116 16.74 2.37 -6.28
N LEU A 117 17.60 2.11 -7.27
CA LEU A 117 17.23 1.51 -8.56
C LEU A 117 16.61 0.11 -8.37
N MET A 118 17.25 -0.76 -7.57
CA MET A 118 16.75 -2.11 -7.31
C MET A 118 15.41 -2.09 -6.59
N MET A 119 15.22 -1.20 -5.62
CA MET A 119 13.97 -1.06 -4.88
C MET A 119 12.84 -0.50 -5.76
N ALA A 120 13.15 0.42 -6.67
CA ALA A 120 12.21 0.90 -7.67
C ALA A 120 11.79 -0.21 -8.66
N MET A 121 12.73 -1.06 -9.10
CA MET A 121 12.44 -2.25 -9.91
C MET A 121 11.49 -3.20 -9.17
N ILE A 122 11.79 -3.55 -7.92
CA ILE A 122 10.95 -4.43 -7.10
C ILE A 122 9.56 -3.83 -6.91
N ALA A 123 9.47 -2.52 -6.64
CA ALA A 123 8.18 -1.83 -6.53
C ALA A 123 7.35 -1.93 -7.82
N MET A 124 7.96 -1.73 -8.99
CA MET A 124 7.26 -1.84 -10.27
C MET A 124 6.83 -3.29 -10.55
N LEU A 125 7.69 -4.27 -10.30
CA LEU A 125 7.38 -5.69 -10.51
C LEU A 125 6.24 -6.14 -9.58
N THR A 126 6.32 -5.81 -8.30
CA THR A 126 5.27 -6.15 -7.32
C THR A 126 3.96 -5.46 -7.62
N SER A 127 3.99 -4.18 -8.02
CA SER A 127 2.79 -3.45 -8.46
C SER A 127 2.18 -4.05 -9.72
N GLY A 128 3.00 -4.43 -10.71
CA GLY A 128 2.54 -5.05 -11.96
C GLY A 128 1.93 -6.43 -11.73
N LEU A 129 2.57 -7.27 -10.90
CA LEU A 129 2.03 -8.56 -10.49
C LEU A 129 0.72 -8.42 -9.71
N GLY A 130 0.64 -7.42 -8.83
CA GLY A 130 -0.59 -7.08 -8.11
C GLY A 130 -1.73 -6.71 -9.06
N MET A 131 -1.43 -5.91 -10.09
CA MET A 131 -2.41 -5.50 -11.12
C MET A 131 -2.85 -6.70 -11.98
N MET A 132 -1.92 -7.56 -12.40
CA MET A 132 -2.24 -8.77 -13.17
C MET A 132 -3.12 -9.73 -12.36
N ARG A 133 -2.79 -9.94 -11.08
CA ARG A 133 -3.63 -10.73 -10.17
C ARG A 133 -5.02 -10.11 -10.06
N TRP A 134 -5.11 -8.78 -9.99
CA TRP A 134 -6.38 -8.06 -9.95
C TRP A 134 -7.21 -8.18 -11.22
N LEU A 135 -6.58 -8.15 -12.40
CA LEU A 135 -7.24 -8.30 -13.70
C LEU A 135 -7.75 -9.73 -13.92
N HIS A 136 -7.01 -10.74 -13.44
CA HIS A 136 -7.36 -12.15 -13.62
C HIS A 136 -8.21 -12.76 -12.51
N ALA A 137 -8.20 -12.16 -11.31
CA ALA A 137 -9.00 -12.68 -10.22
C ALA A 137 -10.49 -12.44 -10.53
N ASP A 138 -11.21 -13.53 -10.78
CA ASP A 138 -12.65 -13.48 -10.96
C ASP A 138 -13.28 -12.84 -9.72
N ARG A 139 -14.22 -11.92 -9.96
CA ARG A 139 -14.82 -11.08 -8.93
C ARG A 139 -15.49 -11.93 -7.85
N GLN A 140 -16.16 -13.00 -8.26
CA GLN A 140 -16.83 -13.92 -7.35
C GLN A 140 -15.81 -14.71 -6.51
N CYS A 141 -14.77 -15.24 -7.16
CA CYS A 141 -13.72 -16.01 -6.46
C CYS A 141 -12.94 -15.15 -5.45
N THR A 142 -12.71 -13.87 -5.77
CA THR A 142 -12.01 -12.94 -4.86
C THR A 142 -12.87 -12.62 -3.64
N GLN A 143 -14.17 -12.40 -3.84
CA GLN A 143 -15.09 -12.11 -2.75
C GLN A 143 -15.24 -13.32 -1.82
N GLU A 144 -15.33 -14.53 -2.37
CA GLU A 144 -15.35 -15.78 -1.59
C GLU A 144 -14.05 -16.00 -0.81
N GLN A 145 -12.90 -15.74 -1.42
CA GLN A 145 -11.59 -15.85 -0.75
C GLN A 145 -11.39 -14.81 0.36
N ILE A 146 -11.94 -13.61 0.20
CA ILE A 146 -11.93 -12.58 1.24
C ILE A 146 -12.86 -12.97 2.40
N LYS A 147 -14.00 -13.59 2.10
CA LYS A 147 -14.94 -14.10 3.11
C LYS A 147 -14.41 -15.33 3.85
N SER A 148 -13.60 -16.17 3.20
CA SER A 148 -13.18 -17.47 3.77
C SER A 148 -12.05 -17.39 4.82
N GLY A 149 -11.33 -16.27 4.97
CA GLY A 149 -10.33 -16.18 6.04
C GLY A 149 -9.50 -14.89 6.16
N GLY A 150 -9.03 -14.61 7.37
CA GLY A 150 -8.23 -13.42 7.70
C GLY A 150 -6.84 -13.35 7.03
N TYR A 151 -6.24 -14.50 6.70
CA TYR A 151 -4.94 -14.55 6.00
C TYR A 151 -5.03 -13.98 4.57
N SER A 152 -6.13 -14.26 3.86
CA SER A 152 -6.38 -13.73 2.51
C SER A 152 -6.46 -12.20 2.51
N LEU A 153 -7.14 -11.62 3.49
CA LEU A 153 -7.23 -10.17 3.67
C LEU A 153 -5.87 -9.54 3.99
N LEU A 154 -5.09 -10.16 4.89
CA LEU A 154 -3.75 -9.68 5.23
C LEU A 154 -2.82 -9.73 4.01
N SER A 155 -2.84 -10.83 3.25
CA SER A 155 -2.07 -10.96 2.01
C SER A 155 -2.48 -9.91 0.98
N TYR A 156 -3.77 -9.59 0.88
CA TYR A 156 -4.29 -8.56 0.00
C TYR A 156 -3.79 -7.16 0.40
N LEU A 157 -3.92 -6.79 1.68
CA LEU A 157 -3.43 -5.52 2.21
C LEU A 157 -1.91 -5.40 2.06
N LEU A 158 -1.18 -6.46 2.34
CA LEU A 158 0.27 -6.50 2.20
C LEU A 158 0.69 -6.29 0.73
N SER A 159 -0.01 -6.93 -0.22
CA SER A 159 0.25 -6.73 -1.64
C SER A 159 0.07 -5.28 -2.10
N MET A 160 -0.77 -4.50 -1.43
CA MET A 160 -0.99 -3.07 -1.71
C MET A 160 0.05 -2.17 -1.03
N VAL A 161 0.33 -2.42 0.26
CA VAL A 161 1.26 -1.59 1.05
C VAL A 161 2.71 -1.81 0.63
N MET A 162 3.07 -3.04 0.26
CA MET A 162 4.44 -3.41 -0.08
C MET A 162 5.06 -2.55 -1.21
N PRO A 163 4.42 -2.37 -2.38
CA PRO A 163 5.00 -1.52 -3.42
C PRO A 163 5.12 -0.06 -2.98
N MET A 164 4.17 0.46 -2.19
CA MET A 164 4.27 1.83 -1.65
C MET A 164 5.48 1.97 -0.71
N PHE A 165 5.71 0.97 0.14
CA PHE A 165 6.86 0.92 1.02
C PHE A 165 8.18 0.90 0.24
N PHE A 166 8.27 0.06 -0.80
CA PHE A 166 9.47 -0.01 -1.65
C PHE A 166 9.73 1.30 -2.41
N VAL A 167 8.70 1.97 -2.95
CA VAL A 167 8.85 3.30 -3.57
C VAL A 167 9.34 4.33 -2.56
N GLY A 168 8.75 4.33 -1.35
CA GLY A 168 9.18 5.23 -0.28
C GLY A 168 10.64 5.00 0.11
N LEU A 169 11.05 3.75 0.30
CA LEU A 169 12.43 3.41 0.66
C LEU A 169 13.42 3.73 -0.48
N SER A 170 13.05 3.45 -1.73
CA SER A 170 13.80 3.85 -2.92
C SER A 170 14.04 5.36 -2.95
N LEU A 171 12.98 6.16 -2.80
CA LEU A 171 13.07 7.62 -2.74
C LEU A 171 13.99 8.10 -1.63
N ASN A 172 13.91 7.51 -0.43
CA ASN A 172 14.79 7.86 0.68
C ASN A 172 16.26 7.55 0.37
N CYS A 173 16.56 6.36 -0.17
CA CYS A 173 17.90 6.01 -0.62
C CYS A 173 18.43 6.99 -1.67
N PHE A 174 17.59 7.37 -2.64
CA PHE A 174 17.93 8.36 -3.65
C PHE A 174 18.27 9.71 -3.03
N ILE A 175 17.42 10.22 -2.14
CA ILE A 175 17.65 11.49 -1.43
C ILE A 175 18.96 11.43 -0.63
N PHE A 176 19.20 10.35 0.13
CA PHE A 176 20.45 10.21 0.89
C PHE A 176 21.68 10.16 -0.02
N ALA A 177 21.61 9.49 -1.17
CA ALA A 177 22.71 9.50 -2.13
C ALA A 177 23.06 10.92 -2.59
N MET A 178 22.04 11.71 -2.95
CA MET A 178 22.22 13.09 -3.40
C MET A 178 22.71 14.01 -2.27
N LEU A 179 22.23 13.81 -1.04
CA LEU A 179 22.71 14.55 0.13
C LEU A 179 24.18 14.25 0.40
N ILE A 180 24.58 12.98 0.40
CA ILE A 180 25.98 12.58 0.64
C ILE A 180 26.88 13.14 -0.46
N ALA A 181 26.48 13.01 -1.73
CA ALA A 181 27.23 13.60 -2.85
C ALA A 181 27.38 15.12 -2.72
N GLY A 182 26.33 15.82 -2.28
CA GLY A 182 26.36 17.26 -2.04
C GLY A 182 27.23 17.68 -0.87
N PHE A 183 27.28 16.89 0.21
CA PHE A 183 28.17 17.15 1.34
C PHE A 183 29.65 16.95 1.00
N TYR A 184 29.97 16.01 0.11
CA TYR A 184 31.32 15.82 -0.42
C TYR A 184 31.71 16.84 -1.50
N SER A 185 30.80 17.74 -1.89
CA SER A 185 31.10 18.79 -2.85
C SER A 185 32.18 19.74 -2.32
N GLN A 186 33.12 20.12 -3.18
CA GLN A 186 34.11 21.16 -2.88
C GLN A 186 33.51 22.56 -2.90
N ASP A 187 32.35 22.75 -3.55
CA ASP A 187 31.69 24.04 -3.64
C ASP A 187 30.89 24.35 -2.36
N THR A 188 31.15 25.52 -1.79
CA THR A 188 30.48 25.99 -0.57
C THR A 188 28.99 26.25 -0.81
N VAL A 189 28.61 26.69 -2.02
CA VAL A 189 27.20 26.92 -2.36
C VAL A 189 26.44 25.60 -2.39
N CYS A 190 26.98 24.59 -3.09
CA CYS A 190 26.40 23.24 -3.13
C CYS A 190 26.21 22.67 -1.72
N ARG A 191 27.25 22.70 -0.88
CA ARG A 191 27.19 22.18 0.49
C ARG A 191 26.14 22.91 1.35
N THR A 192 26.04 24.24 1.21
CA THR A 192 25.06 25.04 1.96
C THR A 192 23.64 24.71 1.53
N LEU A 193 23.41 24.56 0.22
CA LEU A 193 22.11 24.16 -0.33
C LEU A 193 21.72 22.76 0.12
N THR A 194 22.64 21.80 0.11
CA THR A 194 22.44 20.44 0.60
C THR A 194 22.11 20.40 2.10
N ALA A 195 22.80 21.20 2.92
CA ALA A 195 22.49 21.33 4.34
C ALA A 195 21.08 21.90 4.58
N ALA A 196 20.71 22.95 3.84
CA ALA A 196 19.35 23.51 3.91
C ALA A 196 18.30 22.49 3.49
N TRP A 197 18.56 21.73 2.42
CA TRP A 197 17.67 20.66 1.96
C TRP A 197 17.52 19.54 3.00
N LEU A 198 18.61 19.11 3.65
CA LEU A 198 18.54 18.12 4.73
C LEU A 198 17.64 18.60 5.88
N VAL A 199 17.79 19.86 6.31
CA VAL A 199 16.94 20.43 7.38
C VAL A 199 15.47 20.43 6.94
N ALA A 200 15.18 20.90 5.73
CA ALA A 200 13.82 20.90 5.19
C ALA A 200 13.22 19.48 5.11
N TYR A 201 14.03 18.50 4.70
CA TYR A 201 13.63 17.10 4.66
C TYR A 201 13.34 16.54 6.06
N VAL A 202 14.21 16.75 7.04
CA VAL A 202 14.01 16.31 8.44
C VAL A 202 12.74 16.93 9.03
N VAL A 203 12.51 18.23 8.82
CA VAL A 203 11.29 18.91 9.27
C VAL A 203 10.05 18.30 8.61
N SER A 204 10.09 18.07 7.29
CA SER A 204 8.96 17.49 6.55
C SER A 204 8.63 16.08 7.03
N VAL A 205 9.63 15.21 7.17
CA VAL A 205 9.44 13.84 7.68
C VAL A 205 8.97 13.85 9.13
N GLY A 206 9.49 14.76 9.96
CA GLY A 206 9.07 14.94 11.34
C GLY A 206 7.60 15.34 11.45
N LEU A 207 7.16 16.32 10.66
CA LEU A 207 5.75 16.76 10.61
C LEU A 207 4.83 15.63 10.14
N MET A 208 5.20 14.93 9.06
CA MET A 208 4.44 13.77 8.58
C MET A 208 4.35 12.66 9.63
N SER A 209 5.45 12.39 10.33
CA SER A 209 5.50 11.38 11.40
C SER A 209 4.64 11.77 12.59
N ILE A 210 4.64 13.04 13.00
CA ILE A 210 3.78 13.56 14.06
C ILE A 210 2.30 13.44 13.67
N GLU A 211 1.94 13.85 12.45
CA GLU A 211 0.56 13.73 11.96
C GLU A 211 0.11 12.26 11.89
N PHE A 212 0.99 11.38 11.42
CA PHE A 212 0.75 9.93 11.38
C PHE A 212 0.56 9.35 12.79
N MET A 213 1.45 9.65 13.72
CA MET A 213 1.36 9.21 15.12
C MET A 213 0.12 9.76 15.81
N TRP A 214 -0.26 11.00 15.53
CA TRP A 214 -1.47 11.62 16.04
C TRP A 214 -2.73 10.92 15.53
N LYS A 215 -2.78 10.62 14.22
CA LYS A 215 -3.86 9.81 13.63
C LYS A 215 -3.90 8.45 14.31
N LEU A 216 -2.78 7.73 14.36
CA LEU A 216 -2.66 6.42 14.99
C LEU A 216 -3.14 6.42 16.46
N ALA A 217 -2.72 7.41 17.24
CA ALA A 217 -3.14 7.55 18.64
C ALA A 217 -4.65 7.79 18.80
N LYS A 218 -5.28 8.56 17.89
CA LYS A 218 -6.74 8.71 17.88
C LYS A 218 -7.44 7.37 17.60
N CYS A 219 -6.89 6.55 16.71
CA CYS A 219 -7.43 5.23 16.40
C CYS A 219 -7.40 4.28 17.60
N LEU A 220 -6.29 4.33 18.36
CA LEU A 220 -6.12 3.46 19.53
C LEU A 220 -7.03 3.85 20.69
N LYS A 221 -7.52 5.10 20.74
CA LYS A 221 -8.42 5.60 21.79
C LYS A 221 -9.90 5.42 21.48
N SER A 222 -10.27 5.03 20.25
CA SER A 222 -11.68 4.72 19.95
C SER A 222 -12.03 3.40 20.66
N PRO A 223 -12.96 3.43 21.63
CA PRO A 223 -13.42 2.22 22.32
C PRO A 223 -14.14 1.28 21.37
#